data_AF-A0A8J4A9T7-F1
#
_entry.id   AF-A0A8J4A9T7-F1
#
_cell.length_a   1.000
_cell.length_b   1.000
_cell.length_c   1.000
_cell.angle_alpha   90.00
_cell.angle_beta   90.00
_cell.angle_gamma   90.00
#
_symmetry.space_group_name_H-M   'P 1'
#
loop_
_entity.id
_entity.type
_entity.pdbx_description
1 polymer ?
#
loop_
_entity_poly.entity_id
_entity_poly.type
_entity_poly.pdbx_seq_one_letter_code
_entity_poly.pdbx_strand_id
1 'polypeptide(L)'
;MPDTGSPTQARPSVLGVLRTPRWVLFGLLAIALAVGMVFLGVWQLHRYQLRSSINDRIDRHAAAAPVAGTDRILPAGRSPSDADEYLRVRLTGRYDPAHQMLARVRTVNGNVGYEILTPLRRSDGTAVLVDRGWLPPADPDGAADPKVPATPRGTVTVVGQVRLPESGGSGPTRRNGHVEVRRIDPRLLASAVPYPIAGGYVTATSQTPALSSRFVPIPIDHQNAAMNLSYILQWWLFSGMALVGFGLLMRWESRKRAGLSAPGDRPPGARSAGASAGRGSRLPEDEPARPAGGSRLPEDNVAAAAPAVPDRSSRLPEDHPGTP
;
A
#
# COMPACT_ATOMS: atom_id res chain seq x y z
N MET A 1 -41.96 54.03 -45.80
CA MET A 1 -41.66 52.83 -44.99
C MET A 1 -40.20 52.88 -44.60
N PRO A 2 -39.82 53.05 -43.33
CA PRO A 2 -38.46 52.79 -42.91
C PRO A 2 -38.31 51.31 -42.58
N ASP A 3 -37.33 50.69 -43.21
CA ASP A 3 -36.87 49.32 -43.01
C ASP A 3 -36.23 49.22 -41.60
N THR A 4 -36.90 48.55 -40.67
CA THR A 4 -36.39 48.32 -39.31
C THR A 4 -35.39 47.18 -39.36
N GLY A 5 -34.10 47.53 -39.47
CA GLY A 5 -32.99 46.60 -39.31
C GLY A 5 -33.15 45.79 -38.03
N SER A 6 -33.28 44.47 -38.17
CA SER A 6 -33.29 43.55 -37.04
C SER A 6 -31.92 43.57 -36.36
N PRO A 7 -31.81 43.86 -35.05
CA PRO A 7 -30.53 43.83 -34.37
C PRO A 7 -30.02 42.39 -34.36
N THR A 8 -28.84 42.17 -34.97
CA THR A 8 -28.09 40.93 -34.89
C THR A 8 -27.83 40.61 -33.41
N GLN A 9 -28.58 39.66 -32.83
CA GLN A 9 -28.32 39.19 -31.47
C GLN A 9 -26.93 38.55 -31.46
N ALA A 10 -25.96 39.27 -30.86
CA ALA A 10 -24.63 38.76 -30.63
C ALA A 10 -24.73 37.52 -29.73
N ARG A 11 -24.42 36.34 -30.29
CA ARG A 11 -24.32 35.10 -29.50
C ARG A 11 -23.30 35.34 -28.40
N PRO A 12 -23.66 35.22 -27.10
CA PRO A 12 -22.68 35.37 -26.05
C PRO A 12 -21.62 34.27 -26.22
N SER A 13 -20.40 34.70 -26.48
CA SER A 13 -19.27 33.81 -26.68
C SER A 13 -18.80 33.26 -25.33
N VAL A 14 -18.32 32.01 -25.31
CA VAL A 14 -17.67 31.40 -24.13
C VAL A 14 -16.56 32.30 -23.58
N LEU A 15 -15.90 33.06 -24.47
CA LEU A 15 -14.89 34.07 -24.17
C LEU A 15 -15.40 35.24 -23.30
N GLY A 16 -16.67 35.62 -23.40
CA GLY A 16 -17.27 36.67 -22.57
C GLY A 16 -17.48 36.25 -21.12
N VAL A 17 -17.74 34.96 -20.86
CA VAL A 17 -17.91 34.40 -19.51
C VAL A 17 -16.56 34.26 -18.79
N LEU A 18 -15.53 33.85 -19.54
CA LEU A 18 -14.14 33.71 -19.07
C LEU A 18 -13.54 35.03 -18.55
N ARG A 19 -14.08 36.19 -18.92
CA ARG A 19 -13.56 37.50 -18.49
C ARG A 19 -14.10 37.99 -17.15
N THR A 20 -15.07 37.30 -16.54
CA THR A 20 -15.50 37.68 -15.19
C THR A 20 -14.53 37.09 -14.15
N PRO A 21 -14.06 37.89 -13.16
CA PRO A 21 -13.02 37.47 -12.21
C PRO A 21 -13.30 36.13 -11.51
N ARG A 22 -14.58 35.84 -11.23
CA ARG A 22 -15.01 34.58 -10.63
C ARG A 22 -14.67 33.34 -11.46
N TRP A 23 -14.85 33.38 -12.79
CA TRP A 23 -14.59 32.22 -13.66
C TRP A 23 -13.10 32.07 -13.95
N VAL A 24 -12.35 33.17 -13.96
CA VAL A 24 -10.88 33.12 -13.96
C VAL A 24 -10.39 32.41 -12.70
N LEU A 25 -10.87 32.82 -11.52
CA LEU A 25 -10.49 32.18 -10.26
C LEU A 25 -10.85 30.69 -10.22
N PHE A 26 -12.07 30.32 -10.62
CA PHE A 26 -12.46 28.91 -10.69
C PHE A 26 -11.64 28.11 -11.71
N GLY A 27 -11.27 28.71 -12.84
CA GLY A 27 -10.39 28.07 -13.83
C GLY A 27 -8.99 27.86 -13.29
N LEU A 28 -8.41 28.87 -12.64
CA LEU A 28 -7.11 28.75 -11.97
C LEU A 28 -7.14 27.68 -10.88
N LEU A 29 -8.22 27.62 -10.08
CA LEU A 29 -8.40 26.58 -9.07
C LEU A 29 -8.51 25.18 -9.70
N ALA A 30 -9.31 25.03 -10.76
CA ALA A 30 -9.45 23.76 -11.46
C ALA A 30 -8.10 23.28 -12.06
N ILE A 31 -7.32 24.20 -12.64
CA ILE A 31 -5.97 23.92 -13.14
C ILE A 31 -5.05 23.53 -11.98
N ALA A 32 -5.03 24.29 -10.88
CA ALA A 32 -4.19 24.00 -9.73
C ALA A 32 -4.51 22.61 -9.13
N LEU A 33 -5.78 22.27 -9.01
CA LEU A 33 -6.23 20.94 -8.57
C LEU A 33 -5.80 19.86 -9.55
N ALA A 34 -6.02 20.06 -10.86
CA ALA A 34 -5.63 19.10 -11.89
C ALA A 34 -4.11 18.85 -11.88
N VAL A 35 -3.31 19.90 -11.74
CA VAL A 35 -1.85 19.83 -11.61
C VAL A 35 -1.45 19.07 -10.34
N GLY A 36 -2.04 19.40 -9.19
CA GLY A 36 -1.78 18.70 -7.93
C GLY A 36 -2.09 17.20 -8.01
N MET A 37 -3.21 16.83 -8.65
CA MET A 37 -3.59 15.44 -8.88
C MET A 37 -2.60 14.72 -9.81
N VAL A 38 -2.09 15.38 -10.86
CA VAL A 38 -1.04 14.81 -11.71
C VAL A 38 0.24 14.54 -10.90
N PHE A 39 0.66 15.48 -10.05
CA PHE A 39 1.81 15.28 -9.16
C PHE A 39 1.62 14.11 -8.20
N LEU A 40 0.42 13.94 -7.63
CA LEU A 40 0.09 12.78 -6.81
C LEU A 40 0.17 11.47 -7.62
N GLY A 41 -0.32 11.47 -8.87
CA GLY A 41 -0.18 10.33 -9.78
C GLY A 41 1.29 10.00 -10.10
N VAL A 42 2.14 11.00 -10.34
CA VAL A 42 3.58 10.80 -10.54
C VAL A 42 4.26 10.23 -9.29
N TRP A 43 3.90 10.73 -8.10
CA TRP A 43 4.40 10.16 -6.84
C TRP A 43 4.00 8.68 -6.69
N GLN A 44 2.75 8.33 -7.02
CA GLN A 44 2.29 6.95 -7.02
C GLN A 44 3.01 6.10 -8.08
N LEU A 45 3.37 6.66 -9.23
CA LEU A 45 4.17 5.99 -10.25
C LEU A 45 5.56 5.63 -9.74
N HIS A 46 6.25 6.54 -9.04
CA HIS A 46 7.53 6.22 -8.40
C HIS A 46 7.39 5.10 -7.36
N ARG A 47 6.30 5.11 -6.57
CA ARG A 47 6.03 4.02 -5.60
C ARG A 47 5.75 2.69 -6.29
N TYR A 48 4.99 2.70 -7.39
CA TYR A 48 4.75 1.53 -8.22
C TYR A 48 6.09 0.97 -8.73
N GLN A 49 6.93 1.79 -9.36
CA GLN A 49 8.22 1.37 -9.91
C GLN A 49 9.15 0.78 -8.85
N LEU A 50 9.22 1.38 -7.66
CA LEU A 50 10.01 0.86 -6.54
C LEU A 50 9.52 -0.53 -6.08
N ARG A 51 8.20 -0.71 -5.94
CA ARG A 51 7.64 -2.00 -5.50
C ARG A 51 7.79 -3.07 -6.59
N SER A 52 7.55 -2.71 -7.85
CA SER A 52 7.72 -3.61 -8.97
C SER A 52 9.18 -4.04 -9.12
N SER A 53 10.16 -3.17 -8.93
CA SER A 53 11.57 -3.56 -9.02
C SER A 53 12.00 -4.53 -7.93
N ILE A 54 11.41 -4.44 -6.72
CA ILE A 54 11.59 -5.44 -5.65
C ILE A 54 10.99 -6.78 -6.08
N ASN A 55 9.77 -6.77 -6.60
CA ASN A 55 9.08 -7.97 -7.08
C ASN A 55 9.86 -8.67 -8.21
N ASP A 56 10.34 -7.91 -9.18
CA ASP A 56 11.16 -8.43 -10.29
C ASP A 56 12.46 -9.08 -9.78
N ARG A 57 13.05 -8.55 -8.70
CA ARG A 57 14.22 -9.16 -8.04
C ARG A 57 13.86 -10.47 -7.34
N ILE A 58 12.74 -10.51 -6.63
CA ILE A 58 12.22 -11.72 -5.99
C ILE A 58 12.05 -12.82 -7.05
N ASP A 59 11.34 -12.52 -8.14
CA ASP A 59 11.02 -13.50 -9.19
C ASP A 59 12.26 -13.99 -9.91
N ARG A 60 13.14 -13.06 -10.31
CA ARG A 60 14.40 -13.39 -11.00
C ARG A 60 15.27 -14.31 -10.17
N HIS A 61 15.42 -14.03 -8.87
CA HIS A 61 16.27 -14.82 -8.00
C HIS A 61 15.62 -16.14 -7.56
N ALA A 62 14.29 -16.18 -7.44
CA ALA A 62 13.56 -17.42 -7.16
C ALA A 62 13.78 -18.46 -8.26
N ALA A 63 13.74 -18.05 -9.52
CA ALA A 63 13.96 -18.92 -10.69
C ALA A 63 15.43 -19.32 -10.91
N ALA A 64 16.39 -18.56 -10.36
CA ALA A 64 17.81 -18.80 -10.57
C ALA A 64 18.35 -20.01 -9.79
N ALA A 65 19.40 -20.64 -10.31
CA ALA A 65 20.14 -21.67 -9.59
C ALA A 65 20.93 -21.07 -8.42
N PRO A 66 21.06 -21.77 -7.28
CA PRO A 66 21.83 -21.27 -6.14
C PRO A 66 23.31 -21.05 -6.48
N VAL A 67 23.81 -19.85 -6.20
CA VAL A 67 25.21 -19.45 -6.43
C VAL A 67 26.11 -20.03 -5.33
N ALA A 68 27.25 -20.58 -5.73
CA ALA A 68 28.33 -21.01 -4.82
C ALA A 68 29.43 -19.94 -4.73
N GLY A 69 30.30 -20.03 -3.72
CA GLY A 69 31.40 -19.05 -3.56
C GLY A 69 30.88 -17.68 -3.13
N THR A 70 30.21 -17.64 -1.99
CA THR A 70 29.45 -16.47 -1.52
C THR A 70 30.30 -15.37 -0.91
N ASP A 71 31.62 -15.46 -0.92
CA ASP A 71 32.50 -14.54 -0.19
C ASP A 71 32.43 -13.10 -0.72
N ARG A 72 32.14 -12.92 -2.02
CA ARG A 72 31.86 -11.60 -2.61
C ARG A 72 30.47 -11.04 -2.27
N ILE A 73 29.49 -11.92 -2.09
CA ILE A 73 28.08 -11.57 -1.85
C ILE A 73 27.84 -11.32 -0.36
N LEU A 74 28.45 -12.14 0.49
CA LEU A 74 28.36 -12.14 1.95
C LEU A 74 29.77 -12.01 2.57
N PRO A 75 30.48 -10.89 2.30
CA PRO A 75 31.76 -10.60 2.95
C PRO A 75 31.56 -10.31 4.45
N ALA A 76 32.54 -10.69 5.26
CA ALA A 76 32.54 -10.33 6.68
C ALA A 76 32.52 -8.80 6.86
N GLY A 77 31.67 -8.32 7.77
CA GLY A 77 31.58 -6.89 8.14
C GLY A 77 31.04 -5.92 7.08
N ARG A 78 30.76 -6.37 5.86
CA ARG A 78 30.20 -5.53 4.79
C ARG A 78 28.85 -6.09 4.34
N SER A 79 27.86 -5.21 4.20
CA SER A 79 26.54 -5.62 3.74
C SER A 79 26.50 -5.92 2.25
N PRO A 80 25.66 -6.87 1.82
CA PRO A 80 25.35 -7.08 0.41
C PRO A 80 24.74 -5.81 -0.21
N SER A 81 24.77 -5.74 -1.53
CA SER A 81 24.06 -4.68 -2.27
C SER A 81 22.58 -5.00 -2.40
N ASP A 82 21.75 -4.00 -2.70
CA ASP A 82 20.31 -4.22 -2.97
C ASP A 82 20.08 -5.20 -4.12
N ALA A 83 21.00 -5.29 -5.08
CA ALA A 83 20.93 -6.24 -6.18
C ALA A 83 21.11 -7.70 -5.72
N ASP A 84 21.85 -7.92 -4.62
CA ASP A 84 22.12 -9.24 -4.05
C ASP A 84 20.96 -9.74 -3.17
N GLU A 85 20.09 -8.87 -2.69
CA GLU A 85 18.97 -9.32 -1.86
C GLU A 85 18.00 -10.18 -2.68
N TYR A 86 17.55 -11.27 -2.06
CA TYR A 86 16.82 -12.43 -2.60
C TYR A 86 17.66 -13.40 -3.41
N LEU A 87 18.93 -13.11 -3.72
CA LEU A 87 19.80 -14.03 -4.45
C LEU A 87 19.88 -15.38 -3.75
N ARG A 88 19.64 -16.45 -4.51
CA ARG A 88 19.76 -17.82 -4.00
C ARG A 88 21.23 -18.19 -3.89
N VAL A 89 21.63 -18.62 -2.71
CA VAL A 89 23.01 -19.00 -2.40
C VAL A 89 23.08 -20.38 -1.79
N ARG A 90 24.20 -21.06 -2.04
CA ARG A 90 24.56 -22.34 -1.42
C ARG A 90 25.76 -22.13 -0.50
N LEU A 91 25.53 -22.33 0.79
CA LEU A 91 26.53 -22.22 1.86
C LEU A 91 26.89 -23.60 2.39
N THR A 92 28.14 -23.78 2.80
CA THR A 92 28.58 -25.00 3.47
C THR A 92 29.39 -24.63 4.70
N GLY A 93 29.12 -25.28 5.82
CA GLY A 93 29.75 -24.95 7.09
C GLY A 93 29.28 -25.84 8.24
N ARG A 94 29.52 -25.41 9.48
CA ARG A 94 29.01 -26.07 10.69
C ARG A 94 28.21 -25.07 11.51
N TYR A 95 27.05 -25.47 12.00
CA TYR A 95 26.30 -24.61 12.90
C TYR A 95 27.02 -24.44 14.24
N ASP A 96 26.93 -23.23 14.78
CA ASP A 96 27.31 -22.90 16.13
C ASP A 96 26.05 -22.68 16.99
N PRO A 97 25.49 -23.75 17.59
CA PRO A 97 24.27 -23.64 18.40
C PRO A 97 24.50 -22.88 19.71
N ALA A 98 25.74 -22.72 20.18
CA ALA A 98 26.03 -22.00 21.42
C ALA A 98 25.79 -20.49 21.28
N HIS A 99 25.88 -19.96 20.07
CA HIS A 99 25.60 -18.56 19.74
C HIS A 99 24.32 -18.40 18.90
N GLN A 100 23.36 -19.32 19.06
CA GLN A 100 22.04 -19.18 18.46
C GLN A 100 21.29 -17.99 19.07
N MET A 101 20.57 -17.26 18.22
CA MET A 101 19.83 -16.04 18.57
C MET A 101 18.38 -16.16 18.11
N LEU A 102 17.50 -15.45 18.79
CA LEU A 102 16.07 -15.41 18.49
C LEU A 102 15.68 -14.01 18.03
N ALA A 103 15.19 -13.88 16.81
CA ALA A 103 14.51 -12.65 16.41
C ALA A 103 13.05 -12.76 16.85
N ARG A 104 12.63 -11.91 17.80
CA ARG A 104 11.30 -11.92 18.40
C ARG A 104 10.32 -10.98 17.70
N VAL A 105 9.03 -11.19 17.97
CA VAL A 105 7.93 -10.37 17.42
C VAL A 105 7.94 -10.44 15.89
N ARG A 106 8.13 -11.64 15.36
CA ARG A 106 8.15 -11.94 13.93
C ARG A 106 6.81 -12.51 13.52
N THR A 107 6.18 -11.89 12.53
CA THR A 107 4.86 -12.32 12.07
C THR A 107 4.99 -13.16 10.82
N VAL A 108 4.57 -14.42 10.88
CA VAL A 108 4.47 -15.31 9.73
C VAL A 108 3.06 -15.88 9.68
N ASN A 109 2.41 -15.79 8.51
CA ASN A 109 1.02 -16.25 8.29
C ASN A 109 0.03 -15.71 9.34
N GLY A 110 0.17 -14.44 9.74
CA GLY A 110 -0.71 -13.77 10.72
C GLY A 110 -0.40 -14.08 12.19
N ASN A 111 0.55 -14.96 12.49
CA ASN A 111 0.89 -15.34 13.86
C ASN A 111 2.22 -14.73 14.30
N VAL A 112 2.29 -14.23 15.54
CA VAL A 112 3.51 -13.66 16.13
C VAL A 112 4.34 -14.77 16.76
N GLY A 113 5.65 -14.76 16.50
CA GLY A 113 6.59 -15.74 17.01
C GLY A 113 8.03 -15.31 16.81
N TYR A 114 8.88 -16.27 16.48
CA TYR A 114 10.33 -16.12 16.49
C TYR A 114 10.95 -16.66 15.21
N GLU A 115 11.91 -15.92 14.65
CA GLU A 115 12.84 -16.46 13.63
C GLU A 115 14.12 -16.91 14.32
N ILE A 116 14.62 -18.08 13.93
CA ILE A 116 15.74 -18.75 14.60
C ILE A 116 17.02 -18.51 13.81
N LEU A 117 17.89 -17.67 14.35
CA LEU A 117 19.17 -17.35 13.75
C LEU A 117 20.26 -18.22 14.34
N THR A 118 20.93 -19.02 13.51
CA THR A 118 22.10 -19.80 13.95
C THR A 118 23.30 -19.46 13.07
N PRO A 119 24.43 -19.04 13.65
CA PRO A 119 25.64 -18.83 12.88
C PRO A 119 26.10 -20.13 12.20
N LEU A 120 26.38 -20.05 10.90
CA LEU A 120 26.99 -21.11 10.12
C LEU A 120 28.47 -20.77 9.93
N ARG A 121 29.34 -21.44 10.69
CA ARG A 121 30.80 -21.31 10.63
C ARG A 121 31.32 -21.86 9.30
N ARG A 122 32.02 -21.02 8.56
CA ARG A 122 32.72 -21.38 7.32
C ARG A 122 34.15 -21.86 7.62
N SER A 123 34.76 -22.51 6.62
CA SER A 123 36.14 -23.00 6.71
C SER A 123 37.20 -21.89 6.82
N ASP A 124 36.87 -20.67 6.40
CA ASP A 124 37.74 -19.49 6.47
C ASP A 124 37.74 -18.81 7.87
N GLY A 125 37.05 -19.40 8.84
CA GLY A 125 36.95 -18.88 10.21
C GLY A 125 35.86 -17.84 10.42
N THR A 126 35.22 -17.35 9.36
CA THR A 126 34.07 -16.43 9.44
C THR A 126 32.76 -17.21 9.59
N ALA A 127 31.64 -16.50 9.78
CA ALA A 127 30.32 -17.11 9.72
C ALA A 127 29.30 -16.28 8.94
N VAL A 128 28.23 -16.95 8.51
CA VAL A 128 27.02 -16.30 7.99
C VAL A 128 25.89 -16.58 8.97
N LEU A 129 25.11 -15.57 9.34
CA LEU A 129 23.87 -15.81 10.09
C LEU A 129 22.86 -16.49 9.17
N VAL A 130 22.42 -17.69 9.54
CA VAL A 130 21.38 -18.41 8.84
C VAL A 130 20.11 -18.37 9.66
N ASP A 131 19.09 -17.76 9.10
CA ASP A 131 17.72 -17.86 9.58
C ASP A 131 17.14 -19.20 9.12
N ARG A 132 16.94 -20.10 10.09
CA ARG A 132 16.51 -21.49 9.85
C ARG A 132 15.00 -21.62 9.70
N GLY A 133 14.25 -20.53 9.86
CA GLY A 133 12.81 -20.49 9.77
C GLY A 133 12.14 -20.01 11.05
N TRP A 134 10.81 -19.99 11.00
CA TRP A 134 9.97 -19.44 12.05
C TRP A 134 9.41 -20.53 12.99
N LEU A 135 9.24 -20.17 14.26
CA LEU A 135 8.58 -20.99 15.27
C LEU A 135 7.57 -20.15 16.08
N PRO A 136 6.41 -20.72 16.44
CA PRO A 136 5.52 -20.08 17.40
C PRO A 136 6.13 -20.13 18.80
N PRO A 137 5.66 -19.27 19.73
CA PRO A 137 5.95 -19.41 21.15
C PRO A 137 5.61 -20.81 21.68
N ALA A 138 6.23 -21.22 22.79
CA ALA A 138 5.98 -22.55 23.35
C ALA A 138 4.66 -22.64 24.14
N ASP A 139 4.10 -21.52 24.53
CA ASP A 139 2.86 -21.36 25.29
C ASP A 139 1.82 -20.52 24.51
N PRO A 140 0.51 -20.71 24.77
CA PRO A 140 -0.55 -19.94 24.11
C PRO A 140 -0.51 -18.43 24.41
N ASP A 141 0.00 -18.05 25.59
CA ASP A 141 0.08 -16.66 26.03
C ASP A 141 1.25 -15.90 25.39
N GLY A 142 2.13 -16.61 24.67
CA GLY A 142 3.24 -16.04 23.91
C GLY A 142 4.42 -15.55 24.76
N ALA A 143 4.44 -15.90 26.06
CA ALA A 143 5.44 -15.41 27.00
C ALA A 143 6.73 -16.27 27.01
N ALA A 144 6.61 -17.54 26.65
CA ALA A 144 7.68 -18.53 26.66
C ALA A 144 8.37 -18.63 25.29
N ASP A 145 9.69 -18.74 25.37
CA ASP A 145 10.57 -18.92 24.22
C ASP A 145 10.22 -20.21 23.45
N PRO A 146 10.42 -20.24 22.12
CA PRO A 146 10.05 -21.36 21.28
C PRO A 146 10.91 -22.59 21.60
N LYS A 147 10.33 -23.79 21.47
CA LYS A 147 11.10 -25.05 21.56
C LYS A 147 11.90 -25.28 20.28
N VAL A 148 13.12 -24.74 20.22
CA VAL A 148 13.98 -24.79 19.03
C VAL A 148 14.54 -26.21 18.79
N PRO A 149 14.35 -26.80 17.59
CA PRO A 149 15.00 -28.05 17.21
C PRO A 149 16.53 -27.94 17.14
N ALA A 150 17.23 -28.95 17.64
CA ALA A 150 18.69 -29.03 17.58
C ALA A 150 19.22 -28.91 16.15
N THR A 151 20.43 -28.39 16.01
CA THR A 151 21.16 -28.36 14.73
C THR A 151 21.71 -29.76 14.40
N PRO A 152 21.78 -30.16 13.12
CA PRO A 152 22.51 -31.36 12.75
C PRO A 152 23.97 -31.29 13.22
N ARG A 153 24.53 -32.44 13.60
CA ARG A 153 25.95 -32.55 13.91
C ARG A 153 26.74 -32.58 12.61
N GLY A 154 27.92 -31.96 12.61
CA GLY A 154 28.84 -32.03 11.47
C GLY A 154 28.66 -30.90 10.45
N THR A 155 29.16 -31.16 9.24
CA THR A 155 29.06 -30.22 8.12
C THR A 155 27.65 -30.23 7.54
N VAL A 156 27.10 -29.05 7.28
CA VAL A 156 25.81 -28.84 6.65
C VAL A 156 25.97 -28.02 5.39
N THR A 157 25.12 -28.29 4.40
CA THR A 157 24.96 -27.46 3.21
C THR A 157 23.58 -26.82 3.25
N VAL A 158 23.54 -25.49 3.27
CA VAL A 158 22.31 -24.69 3.32
C VAL A 158 22.10 -24.06 1.95
N VAL A 159 20.90 -24.17 1.43
CA VAL A 159 20.42 -23.33 0.32
C VAL A 159 19.43 -22.32 0.90
N GLY A 160 19.63 -21.05 0.57
CA GLY A 160 18.81 -19.99 1.10
C GLY A 160 18.90 -18.72 0.26
N GLN A 161 18.16 -17.70 0.67
CA GLN A 161 18.12 -16.42 0.00
C GLN A 161 18.81 -15.35 0.85
N VAL A 162 19.63 -14.54 0.19
CA VAL A 162 20.33 -13.42 0.83
C VAL A 162 19.34 -12.36 1.27
N ARG A 163 19.55 -11.82 2.46
CA ARG A 163 18.77 -10.73 3.05
C ARG A 163 19.70 -9.60 3.47
N LEU A 164 19.25 -8.37 3.25
CA LEU A 164 19.94 -7.18 3.76
C LEU A 164 19.71 -7.06 5.26
N PRO A 165 20.63 -6.40 5.99
CA PRO A 165 20.36 -5.99 7.36
C PRO A 165 19.06 -5.21 7.47
N GLU A 166 18.28 -5.54 8.50
CA GLU A 166 17.08 -4.79 8.80
C GLU A 166 17.44 -3.43 9.41
N SER A 167 16.72 -2.39 9.00
CA SER A 167 16.93 -1.03 9.50
C SER A 167 16.17 -0.76 10.79
N GLY A 168 16.80 0.05 11.66
CA GLY A 168 16.24 0.50 12.94
C GLY A 168 16.13 -0.64 13.95
N GLY A 169 16.91 -0.60 15.01
CA GLY A 169 16.91 -1.66 16.03
C GLY A 169 17.86 -1.34 17.16
N SER A 170 17.62 -1.93 18.33
CA SER A 170 18.58 -1.97 19.42
C SER A 170 19.50 -3.18 19.25
N GLY A 171 20.67 -3.13 19.89
CA GLY A 171 21.56 -4.28 19.97
C GLY A 171 20.94 -5.51 20.65
N PRO A 172 21.64 -6.66 20.60
CA PRO A 172 21.18 -7.89 21.22
C PRO A 172 20.94 -7.73 22.73
N THR A 173 19.84 -8.31 23.20
CA THR A 173 19.50 -8.41 24.63
C THR A 173 19.54 -9.85 25.08
N ARG A 174 19.85 -10.13 26.35
CA ARG A 174 19.72 -11.49 26.91
C ARG A 174 18.41 -11.62 27.67
N ARG A 175 17.64 -12.66 27.36
CA ARG A 175 16.39 -13.04 28.05
C ARG A 175 16.35 -14.56 28.15
N ASN A 176 15.96 -15.11 29.31
CA ASN A 176 15.80 -16.55 29.51
C ASN A 176 16.99 -17.41 29.06
N GLY A 177 18.22 -16.89 29.15
CA GLY A 177 19.44 -17.58 28.71
C GLY A 177 19.74 -17.49 27.21
N HIS A 178 18.85 -16.91 26.40
CA HIS A 178 19.01 -16.72 24.97
C HIS A 178 19.39 -15.28 24.62
N VAL A 179 20.07 -15.12 23.49
CA VAL A 179 20.27 -13.81 22.86
C VAL A 179 19.06 -13.52 21.99
N GLU A 180 18.40 -12.40 22.22
CA GLU A 180 17.24 -11.95 21.47
C GLU A 180 17.47 -10.62 20.79
N VAL A 181 16.87 -10.46 19.61
CA VAL A 181 16.77 -9.21 18.87
C VAL A 181 15.37 -8.97 18.34
N ARG A 182 15.03 -7.71 18.08
CA ARG A 182 13.79 -7.39 17.33
C ARG A 182 14.01 -7.34 15.82
N ARG A 183 15.25 -7.04 15.43
CA ARG A 183 15.62 -6.69 14.06
C ARG A 183 16.94 -7.37 13.73
N ILE A 184 17.00 -7.96 12.54
CA ILE A 184 18.14 -8.77 12.12
C ILE A 184 19.16 -7.88 11.43
N ASP A 185 20.07 -7.31 12.22
CA ASP A 185 21.22 -6.58 11.72
C ASP A 185 22.52 -7.29 12.15
N PRO A 186 23.20 -7.98 11.22
CA PRO A 186 24.48 -8.64 11.49
C PRO A 186 25.54 -7.68 12.08
N ARG A 187 25.48 -6.39 11.80
CA ARG A 187 26.45 -5.42 12.36
C ARG A 187 26.27 -5.24 13.87
N LEU A 188 25.02 -5.22 14.34
CA LEU A 188 24.70 -5.16 15.76
C LEU A 188 24.95 -6.50 16.46
N LEU A 189 24.69 -7.60 15.74
CA LEU A 189 24.83 -8.97 16.24
C LEU A 189 26.27 -9.48 16.28
N ALA A 190 27.21 -8.82 15.61
CA ALA A 190 28.62 -9.21 15.62
C ALA A 190 29.23 -9.25 17.04
N SER A 191 28.71 -8.44 17.96
CA SER A 191 29.13 -8.42 19.37
C SER A 191 28.71 -9.67 20.17
N ALA A 192 27.74 -10.45 19.67
CA ALA A 192 27.20 -11.63 20.33
C ALA A 192 27.95 -12.93 19.96
N VAL A 193 28.98 -12.85 19.10
CA VAL A 193 29.77 -13.98 18.63
C VAL A 193 31.27 -13.68 18.69
N PRO A 194 32.13 -14.68 18.96
CA PRO A 194 33.58 -14.48 19.09
C PRO A 194 34.33 -14.52 17.74
N TYR A 195 33.66 -14.25 16.61
CA TYR A 195 34.24 -14.37 15.27
C TYR A 195 33.58 -13.40 14.27
N PRO A 196 34.26 -13.08 13.14
CA PRO A 196 33.69 -12.21 12.12
C PRO A 196 32.48 -12.85 11.45
N ILE A 197 31.41 -12.06 11.26
CA ILE A 197 30.21 -12.48 10.54
C ILE A 197 29.95 -11.64 9.30
N ALA A 198 29.32 -12.26 8.29
CA ALA A 198 28.87 -11.58 7.08
C ALA A 198 27.98 -10.38 7.43
N GLY A 199 28.10 -9.30 6.68
CA GLY A 199 27.28 -8.10 6.89
C GLY A 199 25.84 -8.21 6.35
N GLY A 200 25.43 -9.39 5.90
CA GLY A 200 24.06 -9.78 5.55
C GLY A 200 23.75 -11.15 6.15
N TYR A 201 22.52 -11.63 6.00
CA TYR A 201 22.11 -12.95 6.50
C TYR A 201 21.41 -13.75 5.41
N VAL A 202 21.17 -15.03 5.67
CA VAL A 202 20.52 -15.94 4.72
C VAL A 202 19.31 -16.60 5.35
N THR A 203 18.15 -16.48 4.72
CA THR A 203 16.96 -17.25 5.07
C THR A 203 17.00 -18.59 4.36
N ALA A 204 17.09 -19.67 5.14
CA ALA A 204 17.21 -21.03 4.62
C ALA A 204 15.89 -21.46 3.97
N THR A 205 15.99 -21.98 2.74
CA THR A 205 14.88 -22.61 2.01
C THR A 205 14.99 -24.13 2.02
N SER A 206 16.23 -24.65 2.03
CA SER A 206 16.49 -26.08 2.22
C SER A 206 17.89 -26.33 2.78
N GLN A 207 18.13 -27.55 3.23
CA GLN A 207 19.40 -27.94 3.85
C GLN A 207 19.64 -29.44 3.70
N THR A 208 20.92 -29.81 3.69
CA THR A 208 21.38 -31.19 3.92
C THR A 208 22.36 -31.23 5.10
N PRO A 209 22.10 -32.01 6.17
CA PRO A 209 20.89 -32.79 6.45
C PRO A 209 19.62 -31.93 6.54
N ALA A 210 18.44 -32.52 6.32
CA ALA A 210 17.18 -31.77 6.23
C ALA A 210 16.88 -30.90 7.47
N LEU A 211 16.25 -29.75 7.25
CA LEU A 211 15.68 -28.94 8.33
C LEU A 211 14.56 -29.72 9.05
N SER A 212 14.35 -29.40 10.32
CA SER A 212 13.22 -29.95 11.07
C SER A 212 11.90 -29.48 10.45
N SER A 213 10.94 -30.39 10.28
CA SER A 213 9.58 -30.07 9.83
C SER A 213 8.80 -29.16 10.78
N ARG A 214 9.33 -28.89 11.99
CA ARG A 214 8.75 -27.94 12.94
C ARG A 214 8.93 -26.49 12.52
N PHE A 215 9.95 -26.19 11.71
CA PHE A 215 10.15 -24.83 11.19
C PHE A 215 9.07 -24.52 10.16
N VAL A 216 8.41 -23.38 10.34
CA VAL A 216 7.55 -22.81 9.32
C VAL A 216 8.42 -22.01 8.36
N PRO A 217 8.36 -22.27 7.04
CA PRO A 217 9.07 -21.46 6.06
C PRO A 217 8.62 -20.00 6.12
N ILE A 218 9.57 -19.09 6.00
CA ILE A 218 9.28 -17.66 5.98
C ILE A 218 8.96 -17.28 4.54
N PRO A 219 7.73 -16.81 4.25
CA PRO A 219 7.35 -16.46 2.89
C PRO A 219 8.12 -15.21 2.44
N ILE A 220 8.44 -15.16 1.15
CA ILE A 220 8.91 -13.95 0.50
C ILE A 220 7.75 -13.42 -0.32
N ASP A 221 7.06 -12.45 0.26
CA ASP A 221 5.87 -11.87 -0.33
C ASP A 221 6.22 -10.72 -1.27
N HIS A 222 5.52 -10.70 -2.41
CA HIS A 222 5.55 -9.56 -3.31
C HIS A 222 4.96 -8.31 -2.63
N GLN A 223 5.56 -7.18 -2.95
CA GLN A 223 5.01 -5.88 -2.60
C GLN A 223 3.75 -5.62 -3.43
N ASN A 224 2.72 -5.04 -2.80
CA ASN A 224 1.47 -4.69 -3.48
C ASN A 224 1.64 -3.47 -4.41
N ALA A 225 2.30 -3.66 -5.54
CA ALA A 225 2.50 -2.65 -6.58
C ALA A 225 1.19 -2.32 -7.30
N ALA A 226 0.31 -3.31 -7.52
CA ALA A 226 -0.96 -3.13 -8.21
C ALA A 226 -1.84 -2.05 -7.57
N MET A 227 -1.86 -1.96 -6.23
CA MET A 227 -2.55 -0.90 -5.53
C MET A 227 -2.05 0.51 -5.92
N ASN A 228 -0.73 0.68 -6.05
CA ASN A 228 -0.17 1.97 -6.51
C ASN A 228 -0.58 2.27 -7.95
N LEU A 229 -0.65 1.26 -8.83
CA LEU A 229 -1.14 1.42 -10.20
C LEU A 229 -2.59 1.93 -10.22
N SER A 230 -3.48 1.35 -9.40
CA SER A 230 -4.86 1.83 -9.27
C SER A 230 -4.92 3.29 -8.85
N TYR A 231 -4.08 3.72 -7.90
CA TYR A 231 -4.02 5.12 -7.49
C TYR A 231 -3.49 6.06 -8.58
N ILE A 232 -2.52 5.65 -9.41
CA ILE A 232 -2.06 6.45 -10.56
C ILE A 232 -3.24 6.78 -11.47
N LEU A 233 -3.98 5.73 -11.88
CA LEU A 233 -5.13 5.86 -12.77
C LEU A 233 -6.22 6.73 -12.15
N GLN A 234 -6.51 6.52 -10.86
CA GLN A 234 -7.47 7.32 -10.11
C GLN A 234 -7.11 8.82 -10.10
N TRP A 235 -5.85 9.16 -9.78
CA TRP A 235 -5.43 10.56 -9.71
C TRP A 235 -5.47 11.25 -11.07
N TRP A 236 -5.05 10.56 -12.12
CA TRP A 236 -5.10 11.11 -13.47
C TRP A 236 -6.54 11.23 -13.99
N LEU A 237 -7.42 10.29 -13.64
CA LEU A 237 -8.85 10.39 -13.94
C LEU A 237 -9.48 11.61 -13.24
N PHE A 238 -9.19 11.82 -11.95
CA PHE A 238 -9.68 12.99 -11.22
C PHE A 238 -9.16 14.31 -11.79
N SER A 239 -7.90 14.34 -12.23
CA SER A 239 -7.33 15.50 -12.92
C SER A 239 -8.12 15.84 -14.19
N GLY A 240 -8.38 14.83 -15.05
CA GLY A 240 -9.21 14.99 -16.23
C GLY A 240 -10.64 15.43 -15.91
N MET A 241 -11.25 14.82 -14.90
CA MET A 241 -12.62 15.12 -14.47
C MET A 241 -12.76 16.54 -13.91
N ALA A 242 -11.75 17.06 -13.21
CA ALA A 242 -11.74 18.45 -12.73
C ALA A 242 -11.78 19.44 -13.89
N LEU A 243 -10.97 19.21 -14.94
CA LEU A 243 -10.93 20.06 -16.13
C LEU A 243 -12.20 19.94 -16.98
N VAL A 244 -12.71 18.71 -17.19
CA VAL A 244 -13.96 18.47 -17.91
C VAL A 244 -15.14 19.09 -17.16
N GLY A 245 -15.22 18.90 -15.85
CA GLY A 245 -16.24 19.48 -14.99
C GLY A 245 -16.25 21.00 -15.08
N PHE A 246 -15.08 21.63 -15.00
CA PHE A 246 -14.94 23.07 -15.22
C PHE A 246 -15.44 23.51 -16.61
N GLY A 247 -15.06 22.79 -17.67
CA GLY A 247 -15.54 23.01 -19.04
C GLY A 247 -17.06 22.92 -19.19
N LEU A 248 -17.67 21.91 -18.58
CA LEU A 248 -19.13 21.70 -18.58
C LEU A 248 -19.86 22.80 -17.81
N LEU A 249 -19.35 23.20 -16.64
CA LEU A 249 -19.89 24.31 -15.84
C LEU A 249 -19.86 25.62 -16.62
N MET A 250 -18.75 25.92 -17.29
CA MET A 250 -18.64 27.10 -18.15
C MET A 250 -19.63 27.06 -19.32
N ARG A 251 -19.77 25.91 -19.99
CA ARG A 251 -20.73 25.74 -21.11
C ARG A 251 -22.17 25.92 -20.63
N TRP A 252 -22.51 25.40 -19.46
CA TRP A 252 -23.83 25.56 -18.86
C TRP A 252 -24.12 27.02 -18.52
N GLU A 253 -23.19 27.72 -17.89
CA GLU A 253 -23.32 29.16 -17.60
C GLU A 253 -23.46 30.01 -18.87
N SER A 254 -22.69 29.68 -19.91
CA SER A 254 -22.76 30.39 -21.20
C SER A 254 -24.13 30.22 -21.85
N ARG A 255 -24.70 29.01 -21.80
CA ARG A 255 -26.06 28.74 -22.32
C ARG A 255 -27.15 29.46 -21.52
N LYS A 256 -27.03 29.49 -20.19
CA LYS A 256 -27.93 30.27 -19.32
C LYS A 256 -27.90 31.76 -19.65
N ARG A 257 -26.70 32.33 -19.82
CA ARG A 257 -26.53 33.74 -20.22
C ARG A 257 -27.05 34.04 -21.62
N ALA A 258 -27.11 33.04 -22.50
CA ALA A 258 -27.68 33.14 -23.84
C ALA A 258 -29.21 33.07 -23.89
N GLY A 259 -29.89 32.91 -22.74
CA GLY A 259 -31.35 32.74 -22.70
C GLY A 259 -31.84 31.42 -23.32
N LEU A 260 -30.93 30.48 -23.60
CA LEU A 260 -31.25 29.16 -24.17
C LEU A 260 -31.58 28.19 -23.03
N SER A 261 -32.74 28.36 -22.41
CA SER A 261 -33.33 27.34 -21.53
C SER A 261 -33.74 26.11 -22.34
N ALA A 262 -33.74 24.94 -21.69
CA ALA A 262 -34.05 23.66 -22.32
C ALA A 262 -35.42 23.68 -23.06
N PRO A 263 -35.58 22.93 -24.17
CA PRO A 263 -36.89 22.77 -24.81
C PRO A 263 -37.83 22.02 -23.84
N GLY A 264 -38.55 22.79 -23.02
CA GLY A 264 -39.43 22.29 -21.96
C GLY A 264 -40.17 23.40 -21.23
N ASP A 265 -39.56 24.59 -21.09
CA ASP A 265 -40.21 25.74 -20.44
C ASP A 265 -40.93 26.62 -21.47
N ARG A 266 -42.08 26.16 -21.99
CA ARG A 266 -43.09 27.08 -22.54
C ARG A 266 -44.16 27.32 -21.48
N PRO A 267 -44.46 28.57 -21.09
CA PRO A 267 -45.59 28.84 -20.21
C PRO A 267 -46.91 28.43 -20.92
N PRO A 268 -47.88 27.82 -20.20
CA PRO A 268 -49.19 27.50 -20.76
C PRO A 268 -49.99 28.79 -20.92
N GLY A 269 -49.80 29.52 -22.02
CA GLY A 269 -50.41 30.83 -22.15
C GLY A 269 -50.15 31.58 -23.44
N ALA A 270 -50.18 30.90 -24.59
CA ALA A 270 -50.25 31.57 -25.88
C ALA A 270 -50.94 30.67 -26.90
N ARG A 271 -52.26 30.52 -26.76
CA ARG A 271 -53.13 30.26 -27.91
C ARG A 271 -54.03 31.47 -28.06
N SER A 272 -53.73 32.23 -29.09
CA SER A 272 -54.53 33.34 -29.60
C SER A 272 -55.95 32.90 -29.91
N ALA A 273 -56.90 33.74 -29.50
CA ALA A 273 -58.30 33.67 -29.82
C ALA A 273 -58.55 33.71 -31.34
N GLY A 274 -59.56 32.96 -31.80
CA GLY A 274 -60.25 33.22 -33.07
C GLY A 274 -60.58 31.99 -33.91
N ALA A 275 -61.60 31.21 -33.51
CA ALA A 275 -62.54 30.57 -34.46
C ALA A 275 -63.79 30.04 -33.73
N SER A 276 -64.88 30.75 -33.98
CA SER A 276 -66.31 30.48 -33.84
C SER A 276 -66.83 29.03 -33.70
N ALA A 277 -67.78 28.89 -32.76
CA ALA A 277 -69.04 28.14 -32.78
C ALA A 277 -69.06 26.61 -32.93
N GLY A 278 -69.62 25.95 -31.90
CA GLY A 278 -70.08 24.55 -31.95
C GLY A 278 -70.63 24.07 -30.61
N ARG A 279 -71.94 24.24 -30.42
CA ARG A 279 -72.77 23.88 -29.26
C ARG A 279 -72.89 22.35 -29.08
N GLY A 280 -72.82 21.83 -27.84
CA GLY A 280 -73.33 20.49 -27.51
C GLY A 280 -72.90 19.86 -26.17
N SER A 281 -73.74 20.02 -25.14
CA SER A 281 -74.13 19.03 -24.09
C SER A 281 -73.12 18.26 -23.21
N ARG A 282 -73.13 18.57 -21.89
CA ARG A 282 -73.32 17.73 -20.65
C ARG A 282 -73.19 16.19 -20.80
N LEU A 283 -72.71 15.34 -19.86
CA LEU A 283 -72.36 15.27 -18.40
C LEU A 283 -71.68 13.84 -18.21
N PRO A 284 -71.47 13.29 -16.98
CA PRO A 284 -70.34 13.40 -16.05
C PRO A 284 -69.52 12.08 -15.85
N GLU A 285 -68.50 12.16 -14.97
CA GLU A 285 -67.90 11.13 -14.09
C GLU A 285 -67.72 9.67 -14.55
N ASP A 286 -66.48 9.16 -14.46
CA ASP A 286 -66.18 7.92 -13.73
C ASP A 286 -64.65 7.74 -13.53
N GLU A 287 -64.23 7.68 -12.27
CA GLU A 287 -63.02 6.97 -11.82
C GLU A 287 -63.45 5.52 -11.55
N PRO A 288 -62.60 4.50 -11.78
CA PRO A 288 -61.90 3.97 -10.61
C PRO A 288 -60.51 3.34 -10.85
N ALA A 289 -59.72 3.40 -9.77
CA ALA A 289 -58.92 2.31 -9.19
C ALA A 289 -57.55 1.90 -9.78
N ARG A 290 -56.55 1.98 -8.88
CA ARG A 290 -55.31 1.19 -8.81
C ARG A 290 -55.59 -0.30 -8.56
N PRO A 291 -54.59 -1.17 -8.84
CA PRO A 291 -53.81 -1.78 -7.76
C PRO A 291 -52.28 -1.72 -8.07
N ALA A 292 -51.40 -1.35 -7.14
CA ALA A 292 -50.83 -2.13 -6.03
C ALA A 292 -49.94 -3.31 -6.47
N GLY A 293 -48.64 -3.21 -6.17
CA GLY A 293 -47.61 -4.25 -6.29
C GLY A 293 -46.26 -3.59 -6.60
N GLY A 294 -45.24 -3.53 -5.74
CA GLY A 294 -44.94 -4.33 -4.56
C GLY A 294 -43.69 -5.15 -4.81
N SER A 295 -42.51 -4.55 -4.66
CA SER A 295 -41.24 -5.28 -4.45
C SER A 295 -40.13 -4.32 -4.00
N ARG A 296 -39.90 -4.32 -2.69
CA ARG A 296 -38.69 -3.82 -2.03
C ARG A 296 -37.59 -4.88 -2.18
N LEU A 297 -36.37 -4.44 -2.48
CA LEU A 297 -35.14 -5.16 -2.13
C LEU A 297 -34.30 -4.23 -1.23
N PRO A 298 -33.70 -4.72 -0.14
CA PRO A 298 -32.80 -3.91 0.69
C PRO A 298 -31.39 -3.96 0.10
N GLU A 299 -30.78 -2.80 -0.14
CA GLU A 299 -29.34 -2.71 -0.32
C GLU A 299 -28.68 -2.47 1.05
N ASP A 300 -27.89 -3.45 1.48
CA ASP A 300 -26.95 -3.34 2.58
C ASP A 300 -25.85 -2.32 2.23
N ASN A 301 -25.84 -1.20 2.94
CA ASN A 301 -24.73 -0.24 2.89
C ASN A 301 -23.86 -0.43 4.13
N VAL A 302 -22.77 -1.18 3.97
CA VAL A 302 -21.71 -1.34 4.96
C VAL A 302 -20.39 -0.80 4.39
N ALA A 303 -19.70 -0.02 5.24
CA ALA A 303 -18.29 0.41 5.18
C ALA A 303 -17.97 1.63 4.28
N ALA A 304 -17.15 2.60 4.69
CA ALA A 304 -16.37 2.76 5.91
C ALA A 304 -16.04 4.24 6.15
N ALA A 305 -16.14 4.63 7.42
CA ALA A 305 -15.61 5.85 7.97
C ALA A 305 -14.07 5.83 8.05
N ALA A 306 -13.45 6.98 7.83
CA ALA A 306 -12.03 7.21 8.06
C ALA A 306 -11.69 7.14 9.56
N PRO A 307 -10.56 6.52 9.98
CA PRO A 307 -10.14 6.62 11.37
C PRO A 307 -9.38 7.93 11.64
N ALA A 308 -9.91 8.68 12.60
CA ALA A 308 -9.24 9.78 13.27
C ALA A 308 -8.09 9.28 14.15
N VAL A 309 -7.00 10.05 14.17
CA VAL A 309 -5.83 9.86 15.02
C VAL A 309 -6.12 10.45 16.41
N PRO A 310 -5.93 9.72 17.52
CA PRO A 310 -5.89 10.34 18.83
C PRO A 310 -4.45 10.72 19.21
N ASP A 311 -4.27 12.02 19.44
CA ASP A 311 -3.18 12.63 20.21
C ASP A 311 -3.20 12.09 21.65
N ARG A 312 -2.03 11.70 22.17
CA ARG A 312 -1.86 11.30 23.57
C ARG A 312 -0.60 11.92 24.13
N SER A 313 -0.67 13.23 24.32
CA SER A 313 0.10 13.94 25.33
C SER A 313 -0.63 13.86 26.69
N SER A 314 0.16 13.81 27.78
CA SER A 314 -0.21 13.85 29.21
C SER A 314 -0.60 12.54 29.92
N ARG A 315 0.37 11.97 30.67
CA ARG A 315 0.33 11.70 32.13
C ARG A 315 1.57 10.89 32.55
N LEU A 316 2.55 11.59 33.11
CA LEU A 316 3.59 11.02 33.97
C LEU A 316 3.09 11.09 35.42
N PRO A 317 3.27 10.05 36.25
CA PRO A 317 3.35 10.22 37.69
C PRO A 317 4.79 10.60 38.06
N GLU A 318 4.95 11.71 38.78
CA GLU A 318 6.19 12.02 39.49
C GLU A 318 6.35 11.05 40.66
N ASP A 319 7.50 10.39 40.74
CA ASP A 319 7.96 9.69 41.94
C ASP A 319 9.39 10.14 42.21
N HIS A 320 9.58 10.88 43.29
CA HIS A 320 10.88 11.39 43.74
C HIS A 320 11.61 10.31 44.54
N PRO A 321 12.85 9.93 44.18
CA PRO A 321 13.69 9.19 45.10
C PRO A 321 14.40 10.16 46.04
N GLY A 322 14.05 10.09 47.33
CA GLY A 322 14.96 10.54 48.39
C GLY A 322 16.26 9.75 48.32
N THR A 323 17.37 10.45 48.47
CA THR A 323 18.70 9.86 48.66
C THR A 323 19.36 10.56 49.84
N PRO A 324 20.40 9.94 50.41
CA PRO A 324 20.37 8.91 51.46
C PRO A 324 20.12 9.46 52.87
#